data_AF-A0A537LRQ6-F1
#
_entry.id   AF-A0A537LRQ6-F1
#
_cell.length_a   1.000
_cell.length_b   1.000
_cell.length_c   1.000
_cell.angle_alpha   90.00
_cell.angle_beta   90.00
_cell.angle_gamma   90.00
#
_symmetry.space_group_name_H-M   'P 1'
#
loop_
_entity.id
_entity.type
_entity.pdbx_description
1 polymer ?
#
loop_
_entity_poly.entity_id
_entity_poly.type
_entity_poly.pdbx_seq_one_letter_code
_entity_poly.pdbx_strand_id
1 'polypeptide(L)' 'MTRAEIISVGTEHLLGQIVDTNATFLCTVLAELGIAVYFRSTVGDNVRRVQDVFRHALARADLILATGGLGPTD' A
#
# COMPACT_ATOMS: atom_id res chain seq x y z
N MET A 1 3.96 3.18 -19.65
CA MET A 1 2.89 2.45 -18.95
C MET A 1 2.82 3.00 -17.54
N THR A 2 1.64 3.35 -17.04
CA THR A 2 1.48 3.84 -15.66
C THR A 2 1.89 2.74 -14.69
N ARG A 3 2.81 3.05 -13.79
CA ARG A 3 3.28 2.14 -12.74
C ARG A 3 2.63 2.51 -11.42
N ALA A 4 2.01 1.53 -10.78
CA ALA A 4 1.37 1.70 -9.49
C ALA A 4 2.15 0.99 -8.38
N GLU A 5 2.03 1.54 -7.17
CA GLU A 5 2.38 0.87 -5.93
C GLU A 5 1.20 0.91 -4.95
N ILE A 6 0.98 -0.20 -4.25
CA ILE A 6 -0.02 -0.30 -3.18
C ILE A 6 0.71 -0.31 -1.84
N ILE A 7 0.27 0.52 -0.90
CA ILE A 7 0.78 0.61 0.46
C ILE A 7 -0.34 0.24 1.44
N SER A 8 -0.16 -0.82 2.21
CA SER A 8 -1.08 -1.22 3.27
C SER A 8 -0.49 -0.82 4.63
N VAL A 9 -1.19 0.07 5.33
CA VAL A 9 -0.82 0.57 6.66
C VAL A 9 -1.65 -0.17 7.70
N GLY A 10 -0.97 -0.91 8.58
CA GLY A 10 -1.61 -1.64 9.68
C GLY A 10 -0.65 -2.66 10.29
N THR A 11 -0.44 -2.58 11.60
CA THR A 11 0.44 -3.50 12.34
C THR A 11 -0.10 -4.93 12.33
N GLU A 12 -1.43 -5.10 12.33
CA GLU A 12 -2.15 -6.36 12.27
C GLU A 12 -1.83 -7.18 11.00
N HIS A 13 -1.53 -6.51 9.88
CA HIS A 13 -1.07 -7.17 8.67
C HIS A 13 0.33 -7.76 8.83
N LEU A 14 1.24 -7.03 9.48
CA LEU A 14 2.61 -7.50 9.76
C LEU A 14 2.64 -8.64 10.77
N LEU A 15 1.70 -8.63 11.73
CA LEU A 15 1.55 -9.69 12.72
C LEU A 15 0.83 -10.93 12.18
N GLY A 16 0.35 -10.90 10.93
CA GLY A 16 -0.40 -12.00 10.33
C GLY A 16 -1.78 -12.23 10.95
N GLN A 17 -2.31 -11.24 11.67
CA GLN A 17 -3.63 -11.32 12.31
C GLN A 17 -4.75 -11.17 11.29
N ILE A 18 -4.52 -10.37 10.24
CA ILE A 18 -5.46 -10.13 9.16
C ILE A 18 -4.74 -10.28 7.81
N VAL A 19 -5.32 -11.07 6.91
CA VAL A 19 -4.86 -11.18 5.52
C VAL A 19 -5.21 -9.89 4.79
N ASP A 20 -4.24 -9.30 4.11
CA ASP A 20 -4.43 -8.10 3.30
C ASP A 20 -5.16 -8.40 1.98
N THR A 21 -6.48 -8.50 2.08
CA THR A 21 -7.39 -8.69 0.94
C THR A 21 -7.60 -7.41 0.14
N ASN A 22 -7.42 -6.23 0.76
CA ASN A 22 -7.52 -4.94 0.09
C ASN A 22 -6.47 -4.78 -1.00
N ALA A 23 -5.22 -5.08 -0.69
CA ALA A 23 -4.16 -5.03 -1.70
C ALA A 23 -4.38 -6.04 -2.83
N THR A 24 -4.96 -7.20 -2.52
CA THR A 24 -5.32 -8.21 -3.53
C THR A 24 -6.41 -7.69 -4.46
N PHE A 25 -7.49 -7.12 -3.91
CA PHE A 25 -8.56 -6.50 -4.68
C PHE A 25 -8.05 -5.37 -5.59
N LEU A 26 -7.25 -4.46 -5.04
CA LEU A 26 -6.68 -3.33 -5.80
C LEU A 26 -5.76 -3.80 -6.93
N CYS A 27 -4.92 -4.82 -6.71
CA CYS A 27 -4.10 -5.39 -7.78
C CYS A 27 -4.95 -5.90 -8.95
N THR A 28 -6.03 -6.62 -8.65
CA THR A 28 -6.95 -7.14 -9.69
C THR A 28 -7.57 -6.01 -10.49
N VAL A 29 -8.13 -5.00 -9.81
CA VAL A 29 -8.76 -3.84 -10.48
C VAL A 29 -7.75 -3.07 -11.32
N LEU A 30 -6.53 -2.83 -10.83
CA LEU A 30 -5.50 -2.13 -11.59
C LEU A 30 -5.06 -2.92 -12.82
N ALA A 31 -4.94 -4.25 -12.71
CA ALA A 31 -4.61 -5.11 -13.84
C ALA A 31 -5.70 -5.07 -14.92
N GLU A 32 -6.98 -5.09 -14.55
CA GLU A 32 -8.12 -4.92 -15.47
C GLU A 32 -8.09 -3.56 -16.19
N LEU A 33 -7.58 -2.52 -15.51
CA LEU A 33 -7.39 -1.19 -16.08
C LEU A 33 -6.08 -1.05 -16.89
N GLY A 34 -5.29 -2.11 -17.02
CA GLY A 34 -4.00 -2.08 -17.73
C GLY A 34 -2.90 -1.30 -17.02
N ILE A 35 -3.02 -1.10 -15.70
CA ILE A 35 -2.03 -0.42 -14.86
C ILE A 35 -1.18 -1.49 -14.17
N ALA A 36 0.14 -1.41 -14.36
CA ALA A 36 1.04 -2.41 -13.79
C ALA A 36 1.39 -2.06 -12.34
N VAL A 37 1.17 -3.00 -11.43
CA VAL A 37 1.63 -2.91 -10.03
C VAL A 37 2.99 -3.58 -9.93
N TYR A 38 4.06 -2.81 -9.68
CA TYR A 38 5.42 -3.36 -9.56
C TYR A 38 5.82 -3.63 -8.11
N PHE A 39 5.23 -2.89 -7.18
CA PHE A 39 5.53 -3.01 -5.76
C PHE A 39 4.25 -3.02 -4.95
N ARG A 40 4.31 -3.77 -3.85
CA ARG A 40 3.32 -3.78 -2.80
C ARG A 40 4.06 -3.76 -1.48
N SER A 41 3.72 -2.80 -0.64
CA SER A 41 4.40 -2.52 0.61
C SER A 41 3.41 -2.65 1.77
N THR A 42 3.79 -3.36 2.83
CA THR A 42 3.02 -3.42 4.08
C THR A 42 3.86 -2.80 5.19
N VAL A 43 3.27 -1.89 5.95
CA VAL A 43 3.97 -1.12 6.98
C VAL A 43 3.08 -0.96 8.21
N GLY A 44 3.68 -1.04 9.41
CA GLY A 44 2.94 -0.79 10.65
C GLY A 44 2.76 0.71 10.92
N ASP A 45 1.93 1.05 11.90
CA ASP A 45 1.36 2.39 12.14
C ASP A 45 2.34 3.44 12.68
N ASN A 46 3.64 3.19 12.59
CA ASN A 46 4.64 4.19 12.98
C ASN A 46 4.79 5.24 11.88
N VAL A 47 4.49 6.49 12.20
CA VAL A 47 4.54 7.63 11.27
C VAL A 47 5.85 7.72 10.48
N ARG A 48 7.02 7.52 11.12
CA ARG A 48 8.31 7.60 10.42
C ARG A 48 8.46 6.48 9.39
N ARG A 49 8.12 5.25 9.76
CA ARG A 49 8.15 4.10 8.84
C ARG A 49 7.20 4.32 7.66
N VAL A 50 6.00 4.82 7.92
CA VAL A 50 5.03 5.16 6.86
C VAL A 50 5.61 6.21 5.91
N GLN A 51 6.14 7.31 6.45
CA GLN A 51 6.78 8.36 5.66
C GLN A 51 7.91 7.84 4.76
N ASP A 52 8.75 6.95 5.28
CA ASP A 52 9.86 6.36 4.52
C ASP A 52 9.37 5.47 3.37
N VAL A 53 8.33 4.67 3.60
CA VAL A 53 7.69 3.85 2.56
C VAL A 53 7.09 4.74 1.47
N PHE A 54 6.36 5.80 1.84
CA PHE A 54 5.82 6.76 0.87
C PHE A 54 6.94 7.45 0.08
N ARG A 55 8.05 7.83 0.72
CA ARG A 55 9.19 8.46 0.03
C ARG A 55 9.78 7.52 -1.03
N HIS A 56 9.93 6.24 -0.72
CA HIS A 56 10.40 5.24 -1.68
C HIS A 56 9.39 5.01 -2.82
N ALA A 57 8.10 4.92 -2.50
CA ALA A 57 7.05 4.74 -3.50
C ALA A 57 6.99 5.93 -4.47
N LEU A 58 7.06 7.16 -3.97
CA LEU A 58 7.07 8.40 -4.76
C LEU A 58 8.25 8.48 -5.74
N ALA A 59 9.38 7.83 -5.43
CA ALA A 59 10.54 7.82 -6.31
C ALA A 59 10.40 6.84 -7.49
N ARG A 60 9.44 5.90 -7.45
CA ARG A 60 9.37 4.78 -8.42
C ARG A 60 8.00 4.52 -9.03
N ALA A 61 6.92 5.06 -8.48
CA ALA A 61 5.56 4.86 -8.94
C ALA A 61 4.95 6.17 -9.47
N ASP A 62 4.13 6.05 -10.52
CA ASP A 62 3.36 7.15 -11.10
C ASP A 62 2.00 7.29 -10.40
N LEU A 63 1.52 6.21 -9.75
CA LEU A 63 0.29 6.14 -8.95
C LEU A 63 0.58 5.41 -7.63
N ILE A 64 0.12 5.96 -6.51
CA ILE A 64 0.21 5.32 -5.19
C ILE A 64 -1.20 5.18 -4.62
N LEU A 65 -1.56 3.97 -4.23
CA LEU A 65 -2.80 3.67 -3.52
C LEU A 65 -2.44 3.20 -2.11
N ALA A 66 -2.91 3.93 -1.11
CA ALA A 66 -2.70 3.57 0.29
C ALA A 66 -4.02 3.12 0.93
N THR A 67 -3.95 2.11 1.80
CA THR A 67 -5.10 1.61 2.56
C THR A 67 -4.72 1.47 4.04
N GLY A 68 -5.71 1.61 4.93
CA GLY A 68 -5.50 1.55 6.38
C GLY A 68 -4.90 2.83 6.97
N GLY A 69 -4.83 2.92 8.30
CA GLY A 69 -4.19 4.05 9.01
C GLY A 69 -4.90 5.41 8.94
N LEU A 70 -6.17 5.47 8.50
CA LEU A 70 -6.97 6.71 8.41
C LEU A 70 -8.08 6.81 9.49
N GLY A 71 -8.10 5.87 10.45
CA GLY A 71 -9.03 5.90 11.58
C GLY A 71 -8.71 7.04 12.55
N PRO A 72 -9.65 7.44 13.43
CA PRO A 72 -9.47 8.53 14.39
C PRO A 72 -8.59 8.17 15.60
N THR A 73 -7.74 7.16 15.48
CA THR A 73 -6.84 6.71 16.53
C THR A 73 -5.70 7.72 16.76
N ASP A 74 -5.13 7.69 17.96
CA ASP A 74 -4.04 8.59 18.40
C ASP A 74 -2.77 8.52 17.54
#